data_AF-A0A0D1E0X6-F1
#
_entry.id   AF-A0A0D1E0X6-F1
#
_cell.length_a   1.000
_cell.length_b   1.000
_cell.length_c   1.000
_cell.angle_alpha   90.00
_cell.angle_beta   90.00
_cell.angle_gamma   90.00
#
_symmetry.space_group_name_H-M   'P 1'
#
loop_
_entity.id
_entity.type
_entity.pdbx_description
1 polymer ?
#
loop_
_entity_poly.entity_id
_entity_poly.type
_entity_poly.pdbx_seq_one_letter_code
_entity_poly.pdbx_strand_id
1 'polypeptide(L)'
;MVRSFPNIVITGTPGTGKSTHSSLLASSYSPSGSSCHPLRQIDVGVLVKKEGFYTEYLEEWQSYEVNEDQLLDHLEPLTGTKAPEPLDAEEFDQAELTQAKQQGDEGEERGGLVLDWHTCDVWPERWVDLVVVLRCDHGVLWQRLEKRGYPLKKIQENNEAEIMGVVADDARSSYPAEAIVELQSQESGDVEENVERIIQWIHAWRQARGLE
;
A
#
# COMPACT_ATOMS: atom_id res chain seq x y z
N MET A 1 -1.24 3.14 -20.37
CA MET A 1 -1.23 1.68 -20.17
C MET A 1 -2.37 1.34 -19.23
N VAL A 2 -2.86 0.10 -19.24
CA VAL A 2 -3.99 -0.31 -18.39
C VAL A 2 -3.52 -1.47 -17.52
N ARG A 3 -3.46 -1.28 -16.21
CA ARG A 3 -2.96 -2.29 -15.27
C ARG A 3 -3.87 -3.51 -15.18
N SER A 4 -3.30 -4.69 -15.00
CA SER A 4 -4.03 -5.95 -14.82
C SER A 4 -4.14 -6.38 -13.35
N PHE A 5 -3.35 -5.77 -12.47
CA PHE A 5 -3.41 -5.99 -11.03
C PHE A 5 -3.58 -4.66 -10.29
N PRO A 6 -4.35 -4.64 -9.19
CA PRO A 6 -4.56 -3.43 -8.43
C PRO A 6 -3.28 -2.99 -7.73
N ASN A 7 -3.11 -1.68 -7.55
CA ASN A 7 -2.11 -1.13 -6.65
C ASN A 7 -2.77 -0.80 -5.31
N ILE A 8 -2.12 -1.24 -4.25
CA ILE A 8 -2.62 -1.16 -2.88
C ILE A 8 -1.64 -0.37 -2.04
N VAL A 9 -2.13 0.61 -1.31
CA VAL A 9 -1.37 1.32 -0.28
C VAL A 9 -1.64 0.64 1.06
N ILE A 10 -0.60 0.24 1.78
CA ILE A 10 -0.70 -0.18 3.18
C ILE A 10 -0.05 0.91 4.01
N THR A 11 -0.88 1.67 4.72
CA THR A 11 -0.47 2.79 5.55
C THR A 11 -0.91 2.64 7.00
N GLY A 12 -0.51 3.59 7.84
CA GLY A 12 -0.75 3.60 9.28
C GLY A 12 0.49 4.01 10.06
N THR A 13 0.30 4.33 11.34
CA THR A 13 1.35 4.80 12.23
C THR A 13 2.54 3.80 12.28
N PRO A 14 3.80 4.26 12.34
CA PRO A 14 4.94 3.37 12.54
C PRO A 14 4.73 2.41 13.73
N GLY A 15 4.81 1.09 13.48
CA GLY A 15 4.60 0.05 14.51
C GLY A 15 3.26 -0.70 14.40
N THR A 16 2.31 -0.23 13.58
CA THR A 16 1.01 -0.90 13.38
C THR A 16 1.09 -2.23 12.62
N GLY A 17 2.17 -2.46 11.86
CA GLY A 17 2.44 -3.77 11.22
C GLY A 17 2.47 -3.76 9.69
N LYS A 18 2.51 -2.59 9.04
CA LYS A 18 2.49 -2.42 7.57
C LYS A 18 3.38 -3.41 6.81
N SER A 19 4.68 -3.39 7.10
CA SER A 19 5.68 -4.25 6.42
C SER A 19 5.44 -5.75 6.59
N THR A 20 4.81 -6.15 7.69
CA THR A 20 4.42 -7.55 7.91
C THR A 20 3.22 -7.92 7.05
N HIS A 21 2.21 -7.04 6.95
CA HIS A 21 1.04 -7.28 6.09
C HIS A 21 1.42 -7.26 4.62
N SER A 22 2.21 -6.28 4.16
CA SER A 22 2.63 -6.16 2.77
C SER A 22 3.48 -7.35 2.32
N SER A 23 4.42 -7.80 3.18
CA SER A 23 5.26 -8.96 2.88
C SER A 23 4.45 -10.25 2.83
N LEU A 24 3.56 -10.47 3.81
CA LEU A 24 2.70 -11.65 3.82
C LEU A 24 1.75 -11.64 2.62
N LEU A 25 1.08 -10.51 2.34
CA LEU A 25 0.20 -10.34 1.19
C LEU A 25 0.89 -10.67 -0.14
N ALA A 26 2.09 -10.13 -0.36
CA ALA A 26 2.86 -10.38 -1.58
C ALA A 26 3.26 -11.86 -1.73
N SER A 27 3.53 -12.55 -0.61
CA SER A 27 3.88 -13.98 -0.61
C SER A 27 2.69 -14.93 -0.70
N SER A 28 1.54 -14.55 -0.13
CA SER A 28 0.35 -15.40 -0.02
C SER A 28 -0.55 -15.32 -1.25
N TYR A 29 -0.60 -14.16 -1.92
CA TYR A 29 -1.43 -14.01 -3.11
C TYR A 29 -0.85 -14.78 -4.30
N SER A 30 -1.65 -15.70 -4.84
CA SER A 30 -1.34 -16.49 -6.03
C SER A 30 -2.60 -16.58 -6.89
N PRO A 31 -2.62 -15.94 -8.07
CA PRO A 31 -3.76 -16.03 -8.98
C PRO A 31 -3.79 -17.39 -9.68
N SER A 32 -4.98 -17.86 -10.02
CA SER A 32 -5.18 -19.10 -10.76
C SER A 32 -4.47 -19.04 -12.12
N GLY A 33 -3.38 -19.80 -12.28
CA GLY A 33 -2.70 -19.99 -13.56
C GLY A 33 -1.44 -19.17 -13.83
N SER A 34 -0.94 -18.40 -12.85
CA SER A 34 0.33 -17.66 -13.01
C SER A 34 1.53 -18.41 -12.43
N SER A 35 2.68 -18.33 -13.11
CA SER A 35 3.95 -18.91 -12.67
C SER A 35 4.78 -17.99 -11.77
N CYS A 36 4.39 -16.71 -11.63
CA CYS A 36 5.08 -15.72 -10.81
C CYS A 36 4.11 -15.01 -9.85
N HIS A 37 4.62 -14.56 -8.70
CA HIS A 37 3.82 -13.76 -7.78
C HIS A 37 3.53 -12.39 -8.40
N PRO A 38 2.25 -12.03 -8.57
CA PRO A 38 1.94 -10.82 -9.30
C PRO A 38 2.08 -9.55 -8.46
N LEU A 39 1.99 -9.64 -7.13
CA LEU A 39 2.12 -8.49 -6.26
C LEU A 39 3.58 -8.23 -5.91
N ARG A 40 3.98 -6.96 -5.96
CA ARG A 40 5.33 -6.50 -5.64
C ARG A 40 5.26 -5.55 -4.46
N GLN A 41 5.84 -5.97 -3.35
CA GLN A 41 6.02 -5.09 -2.20
C GLN A 41 7.08 -4.04 -2.51
N ILE A 42 6.74 -2.78 -2.31
CA ILE A 42 7.66 -1.65 -2.29
C ILE A 42 7.67 -1.10 -0.87
N ASP A 43 8.71 -1.43 -0.10
CA ASP A 43 9.01 -0.73 1.16
C ASP A 43 9.66 0.61 0.79
N VAL A 44 8.89 1.69 0.91
CA VAL A 44 9.31 3.03 0.51
C VAL A 44 10.49 3.50 1.34
N GLY A 45 10.54 3.14 2.63
CA GLY A 45 11.65 3.51 3.51
C GLY A 45 12.97 2.86 3.10
N VAL A 46 12.92 1.62 2.60
CA VAL A 46 14.10 0.93 2.06
C VAL A 46 14.47 1.48 0.68
N LEU A 47 13.50 1.71 -0.19
CA LEU A 47 13.71 2.23 -1.54
C LEU A 47 14.37 3.62 -1.51
N VAL A 48 13.82 4.55 -0.72
CA VAL A 48 14.35 5.91 -0.56
C VAL A 48 15.82 5.89 -0.13
N LYS A 49 16.18 5.02 0.82
CA LYS A 49 17.57 4.90 1.29
C LYS A 49 18.49 4.30 0.24
N LYS A 50 18.00 3.30 -0.52
CA LYS A 50 18.78 2.57 -1.53
C LYS A 50 19.09 3.45 -2.73
N GLU A 51 18.10 4.18 -3.24
CA GLU A 51 18.21 4.99 -4.46
C GLU A 51 18.64 6.45 -4.16
N GLY A 52 18.59 6.87 -2.89
CA GLY A 52 19.01 8.22 -2.49
C GLY A 52 17.93 9.29 -2.69
N PHE A 53 16.65 8.93 -2.64
CA PHE A 53 15.52 9.86 -2.83
C PHE A 53 15.23 10.67 -1.56
N TYR A 54 16.24 11.36 -1.03
CA TYR A 54 16.11 12.20 0.15
C TYR A 54 17.04 13.41 0.06
N THR A 55 16.65 14.51 0.71
CA THR A 55 17.42 15.76 0.77
C THR A 55 18.39 15.74 1.95
N GLU A 56 17.87 15.46 3.15
CA GLU A 56 18.65 15.46 4.38
C GLU A 56 18.20 14.39 5.38
N TYR A 57 19.10 14.05 6.30
CA TYR A 57 18.79 13.21 7.44
C TYR A 57 18.61 14.08 8.68
N LEU A 58 17.42 14.01 9.28
CA LEU A 58 17.05 14.76 10.46
C LEU A 58 17.39 13.95 11.70
N GLU A 59 18.51 14.25 12.36
CA GLU A 59 18.97 13.54 13.56
C GLU A 59 17.95 13.58 14.70
N GLU A 60 17.26 14.70 14.89
CA GLU A 60 16.25 14.87 15.94
C GLU A 60 15.10 13.87 15.81
N TRP A 61 14.67 13.59 14.58
CA TRP A 61 13.52 12.75 14.25
C TRP A 61 13.94 11.32 13.88
N GLN A 62 15.25 11.09 13.69
CA GLN A 62 15.83 9.88 13.16
C GLN A 62 15.09 9.43 11.88
N SER A 63 14.87 10.37 10.97
CA SER A 63 14.15 10.19 9.72
C SER A 63 14.85 10.95 8.59
N TYR A 64 14.56 10.55 7.35
CA TYR A 64 14.98 11.28 6.17
C TYR A 64 13.84 12.18 5.71
N GLU A 65 14.17 13.39 5.26
CA GLU A 65 13.25 14.18 4.45
C GLU A 65 13.24 13.59 3.03
N VAL A 66 12.11 13.02 2.64
CA VAL A 66 11.98 12.27 1.38
C VAL A 66 11.81 13.24 0.21
N ASN A 67 12.54 13.00 -0.87
CA ASN A 67 12.29 13.68 -2.14
C ASN A 67 11.14 12.97 -2.86
N GLU A 68 9.94 13.51 -2.68
CA GLU A 68 8.69 12.94 -3.22
C GLU A 68 8.68 12.92 -4.76
N ASP A 69 9.17 13.98 -5.41
CA ASP A 69 9.22 14.06 -6.88
C ASP A 69 10.05 12.91 -7.47
N GLN A 70 11.25 12.66 -6.95
CA GLN A 70 12.11 11.57 -7.42
C GLN A 70 11.49 10.19 -7.15
N LEU A 71 10.84 10.03 -5.99
CA LEU A 71 10.14 8.80 -5.64
C LEU A 71 8.98 8.52 -6.59
N LEU A 72 8.18 9.55 -6.93
CA LEU A 72 7.07 9.45 -7.85
C LEU A 72 7.55 9.16 -9.28
N ASP A 73 8.55 9.89 -9.78
CA ASP A 73 9.15 9.66 -11.10
C ASP A 73 9.68 8.23 -11.26
N HIS A 74 10.25 7.66 -10.19
CA HIS A 74 10.76 6.29 -10.19
C HIS A 74 9.63 5.24 -10.23
N LEU A 75 8.54 5.48 -9.50
CA LEU A 75 7.45 4.50 -9.34
C LEU A 75 6.39 4.58 -10.44
N GLU A 76 6.20 5.75 -11.07
CA GLU A 76 5.15 5.97 -12.07
C GLU A 76 5.08 4.87 -13.15
N PRO A 77 6.20 4.49 -13.79
CA PRO A 77 6.18 3.48 -14.86
C PRO A 77 5.66 2.11 -14.37
N LEU A 78 5.88 1.79 -13.10
CA LEU A 78 5.53 0.49 -12.52
C LEU A 78 4.03 0.36 -12.17
N THR A 79 3.32 1.49 -12.08
CA THR A 79 1.93 1.55 -11.62
C THR A 79 0.92 1.04 -12.65
N GLY A 80 1.32 0.92 -13.91
CA GLY A 80 0.43 0.65 -15.04
C GLY A 80 -0.54 1.79 -15.38
N THR A 81 -0.32 2.99 -14.84
CA THR A 81 -0.92 4.30 -15.16
C THR A 81 -2.43 4.47 -14.97
N LYS A 82 -3.28 3.52 -15.40
CA LYS A 82 -4.75 3.57 -15.32
C LYS A 82 -5.31 2.18 -14.99
N ALA A 83 -6.31 2.12 -14.11
CA ALA A 83 -7.11 0.91 -13.89
C ALA A 83 -8.19 0.77 -14.98
N PRO A 84 -8.49 -0.45 -15.47
CA PRO A 84 -9.62 -0.67 -16.34
C PRO A 84 -10.92 -0.43 -15.56
N GLU A 85 -11.93 0.11 -16.23
CA GLU A 85 -13.25 0.27 -15.64
C GLU A 85 -13.95 -1.09 -15.40
N PRO A 86 -14.79 -1.23 -14.36
CA PRO A 86 -15.63 -2.40 -14.16
C PRO A 86 -16.53 -2.71 -15.36
N LEU A 87 -16.86 -3.99 -15.54
CA LEU A 87 -17.72 -4.49 -16.63
C LEU A 87 -19.14 -3.89 -16.61
N ASP A 88 -19.62 -3.49 -15.44
CA ASP A 88 -20.93 -2.90 -15.21
C ASP A 88 -20.92 -1.36 -15.23
N ALA A 89 -19.76 -0.72 -15.41
CA ALA A 89 -19.64 0.72 -15.52
C ALA A 89 -20.18 1.23 -16.87
N GLU A 90 -20.80 2.42 -16.87
CA GLU A 90 -21.32 3.05 -18.09
C GLU A 90 -20.21 3.36 -19.11
N GLU A 91 -18.99 3.63 -18.62
CA GLU A 91 -17.81 3.96 -19.41
C GLU A 91 -16.89 2.75 -19.71
N PHE A 92 -17.41 1.52 -19.59
CA PHE A 92 -16.63 0.32 -19.86
C PHE A 92 -16.03 0.31 -21.29
N ASP A 93 -14.70 0.17 -21.38
CA ASP A 93 -13.97 0.06 -22.63
C ASP A 93 -13.37 -1.34 -22.83
N GLN A 94 -13.91 -2.06 -23.81
CA GLN A 94 -13.43 -3.39 -24.22
C GLN A 94 -11.96 -3.39 -24.66
N ALA A 95 -11.45 -2.29 -25.21
CA ALA A 95 -10.06 -2.16 -25.62
C ALA A 95 -9.10 -2.08 -24.42
N GLU A 96 -9.52 -1.42 -23.33
CA GLU A 96 -8.75 -1.36 -22.09
C GLU A 96 -8.61 -2.74 -21.45
N LEU A 97 -9.71 -3.51 -21.41
CA LEU A 97 -9.68 -4.89 -20.96
C LEU A 97 -8.75 -5.76 -21.80
N THR A 98 -8.79 -5.61 -23.13
CA THR A 98 -7.88 -6.36 -24.02
C THR A 98 -6.42 -5.97 -23.79
N GLN A 99 -6.11 -4.69 -23.57
CA GLN A 99 -4.76 -4.24 -23.22
C GLN A 99 -4.29 -4.82 -21.89
N ALA A 100 -5.13 -4.77 -20.85
CA ALA A 100 -4.81 -5.32 -19.53
C ALA A 100 -4.55 -6.84 -19.60
N LYS A 101 -5.32 -7.59 -20.38
CA LYS A 101 -5.10 -9.04 -20.60
C LYS A 101 -3.83 -9.36 -21.39
N GLN A 102 -3.36 -8.43 -22.23
CA GLN A 102 -2.14 -8.60 -23.02
C GLN A 102 -0.87 -8.26 -22.23
N GLN A 103 -0.99 -7.48 -21.15
CA GLN A 103 0.11 -7.31 -20.20
C GLN A 103 0.35 -8.64 -19.48
N GLY A 104 1.31 -9.42 -19.99
CA GLY A 104 1.71 -10.68 -19.36
C GLY A 104 2.14 -10.46 -17.91
N ASP A 105 2.03 -11.51 -17.09
CA ASP A 105 2.31 -11.48 -15.65
C ASP A 105 3.79 -11.14 -15.31
N GLU A 106 4.68 -11.10 -16.30
CA GLU A 106 6.09 -10.73 -16.13
C GLU A 106 6.38 -9.24 -16.38
N GLY A 107 5.43 -8.49 -16.95
CA GLY A 107 5.63 -7.07 -17.25
C GLY A 107 5.67 -6.21 -15.99
N GLU A 108 6.69 -5.36 -15.83
CA GLU A 108 6.80 -4.46 -14.69
C GLU A 108 5.75 -3.34 -14.68
N GLU A 109 5.11 -3.07 -15.81
CA GLU A 109 4.14 -2.00 -16.01
C GLU A 109 2.68 -2.47 -15.79
N ARG A 110 2.50 -3.67 -15.25
CA ARG A 110 1.16 -4.27 -15.08
C ARG A 110 0.41 -3.88 -13.82
N GLY A 111 0.97 -2.96 -13.04
CA GLY A 111 0.53 -2.65 -11.69
C GLY A 111 0.90 -3.75 -10.70
N GLY A 112 0.02 -4.04 -9.74
CA GLY A 112 0.27 -5.00 -8.68
C GLY A 112 1.24 -4.50 -7.62
N LEU A 113 1.33 -3.19 -7.42
CA LEU A 113 2.20 -2.62 -6.39
C LEU A 113 1.53 -2.70 -5.01
N VAL A 114 2.30 -3.11 -4.01
CA VAL A 114 1.92 -2.99 -2.60
C VAL A 114 2.84 -1.96 -1.98
N LEU A 115 2.37 -0.71 -1.90
CA LEU A 115 3.12 0.43 -1.40
C LEU A 115 3.05 0.44 0.13
N ASP A 116 4.16 0.12 0.79
CA ASP A 116 4.29 0.15 2.25
C ASP A 116 4.97 1.45 2.70
N TRP A 117 4.17 2.35 3.26
CA TRP A 117 4.67 3.58 3.85
C TRP A 117 3.77 4.13 4.95
N HIS A 118 4.30 4.98 5.82
CA HIS A 118 3.55 5.53 6.96
C HIS A 118 2.64 6.70 6.58
N THR A 119 2.77 7.20 5.35
CA THR A 119 2.03 8.31 4.78
C THR A 119 1.47 7.87 3.42
N CYS A 120 0.37 8.49 2.97
CA CYS A 120 -0.32 8.09 1.75
C CYS A 120 -0.77 9.24 0.85
N ASP A 121 -0.68 10.50 1.28
CA ASP A 121 -1.09 11.68 0.52
C ASP A 121 -0.18 11.99 -0.68
N VAL A 122 1.06 11.50 -0.68
CA VAL A 122 2.01 11.66 -1.80
C VAL A 122 1.55 10.96 -3.08
N TRP A 123 0.78 9.87 -2.99
CA TRP A 123 0.47 9.06 -4.16
C TRP A 123 -0.67 9.69 -4.97
N PRO A 124 -0.52 9.88 -6.29
CA PRO A 124 -1.63 10.30 -7.13
C PRO A 124 -2.81 9.34 -7.03
N GLU A 125 -4.03 9.86 -6.84
CA GLU A 125 -5.25 9.06 -6.67
C GLU A 125 -5.41 7.97 -7.76
N ARG A 126 -5.12 8.32 -9.03
CA ARG A 126 -5.15 7.40 -10.17
C ARG A 126 -4.26 6.15 -10.03
N TRP A 127 -3.23 6.20 -9.18
CA TRP A 127 -2.36 5.05 -8.96
C TRP A 127 -3.00 4.01 -8.09
N VAL A 128 -3.90 4.39 -7.18
CA VAL A 128 -4.28 3.57 -6.03
C VAL A 128 -5.69 3.05 -6.20
N ASP A 129 -5.86 1.74 -6.07
CA ASP A 129 -7.18 1.10 -6.13
C ASP A 129 -7.74 0.79 -4.74
N LEU A 130 -6.87 0.68 -3.74
CA LEU A 130 -7.21 0.43 -2.33
C LEU A 130 -6.19 1.06 -1.39
N VAL A 131 -6.66 1.72 -0.35
CA VAL A 131 -5.88 2.24 0.77
C VAL A 131 -6.26 1.47 2.03
N VAL A 132 -5.34 0.67 2.54
CA VAL A 132 -5.48 -0.05 3.81
C VAL A 132 -4.80 0.75 4.90
N VAL A 133 -5.57 1.29 5.84
CA VAL A 133 -5.07 2.01 7.01
C VAL A 133 -5.04 1.06 8.21
N LEU A 134 -3.84 0.64 8.62
CA LEU A 134 -3.67 -0.21 9.79
C LEU A 134 -3.73 0.63 11.08
N ARG A 135 -4.61 0.22 11.97
CA ARG A 135 -4.84 0.79 13.30
C ARG A 135 -4.37 -0.18 14.39
N CYS A 136 -3.92 0.35 15.51
CA CYS A 136 -3.46 -0.48 16.63
C CYS A 136 -3.85 0.17 17.96
N ASP A 137 -4.17 -0.65 18.96
CA ASP A 137 -4.32 -0.14 20.33
C ASP A 137 -3.02 0.55 20.76
N HIS A 138 -3.15 1.72 21.37
CA HIS A 138 -2.01 2.55 21.75
C HIS A 138 -1.08 1.85 22.76
N GLY A 139 -1.63 1.02 23.67
CA GLY A 139 -0.84 0.24 24.60
C GLY A 139 0.00 -0.84 23.90
N VAL A 140 -0.60 -1.52 22.93
CA VAL A 140 0.10 -2.51 22.09
C VAL A 140 1.16 -1.83 21.22
N LEU A 141 0.83 -0.69 20.59
CA LEU A 141 1.75 0.09 19.76
C LEU A 141 2.97 0.54 20.58
N TRP A 142 2.74 1.06 21.79
CA TRP A 142 3.80 1.46 22.71
C TRP A 142 4.79 0.33 22.97
N GLN A 143 4.29 -0.85 23.34
CA GLN A 143 5.13 -2.03 23.61
C GLN A 143 5.94 -2.45 22.37
N ARG A 144 5.35 -2.38 21.18
CA ARG A 144 6.04 -2.69 19.91
C ARG A 144 7.16 -1.70 19.63
N LEU A 145 6.94 -0.40 19.85
CA LEU A 145 7.94 0.64 19.63
C LEU A 145 9.08 0.59 20.67
N GLU A 146 8.75 0.32 21.93
CA GLU A 146 9.74 0.10 22.99
C GLU A 146 10.63 -1.11 22.69
N LYS A 147 10.04 -2.23 22.25
CA LYS A 147 10.79 -3.42 21.83
C LYS A 147 11.72 -3.17 20.64
N ARG A 148 11.38 -2.20 19.78
CA ARG A 148 12.23 -1.74 18.66
C ARG A 148 13.37 -0.82 19.11
N GLY A 149 13.43 -0.46 20.39
CA GLY A 149 14.47 0.40 20.95
C GLY A 149 14.33 1.87 20.57
N TYR A 150 13.12 2.34 20.27
CA TYR A 150 12.90 3.74 19.93
C TYR A 150 13.10 4.63 21.17
N PRO A 151 13.65 5.84 21.02
CA PRO A 151 13.71 6.81 22.12
C PRO A 151 12.31 7.16 22.63
N LEU A 152 12.17 7.40 23.94
CA LEU A 152 10.87 7.69 24.57
C LEU A 152 10.09 8.82 23.88
N LYS A 153 10.78 9.90 23.48
CA LYS A 153 10.18 11.03 22.73
C LYS A 153 9.49 10.55 21.45
N LYS A 154 10.20 9.73 20.65
CA LYS A 154 9.69 9.16 19.40
C LYS A 154 8.54 8.17 19.64
N ILE A 155 8.58 7.40 20.73
CA ILE A 155 7.47 6.52 21.12
C ILE A 155 6.22 7.36 21.43
N GLN A 156 6.36 8.42 22.23
CA GLN A 156 5.28 9.31 22.61
C GLN A 156 4.64 9.96 21.38
N GLU A 157 5.44 10.51 20.48
CA GLU A 157 4.98 11.15 19.24
C GLU A 157 4.18 10.19 18.35
N ASN A 158 4.71 9.00 18.07
CA ASN A 158 4.00 8.02 17.25
C ASN A 158 2.72 7.54 17.95
N ASN A 159 2.77 7.33 19.26
CA ASN A 159 1.61 6.88 20.02
C ASN A 159 0.50 7.94 20.06
N GLU A 160 0.86 9.22 20.19
CA GLU A 160 -0.07 10.34 20.09
C GLU A 160 -0.67 10.44 18.68
N ALA A 161 0.14 10.28 17.63
CA ALA A 161 -0.34 10.25 16.26
C ALA A 161 -1.38 9.14 16.01
N GLU A 162 -1.19 7.94 16.58
CA GLU A 162 -2.17 6.85 16.49
C GLU A 162 -3.47 7.16 17.25
N ILE A 163 -3.37 7.74 18.45
CA ILE A 163 -4.52 8.15 19.26
C ILE A 163 -5.34 9.22 18.53
N MET A 164 -4.66 10.20 17.94
CA MET A 164 -5.28 11.30 17.20
C MET A 164 -5.77 10.87 15.83
N GLY A 165 -5.37 9.69 15.33
CA GLY A 165 -5.82 9.16 14.05
C GLY A 165 -5.23 9.88 12.84
N VAL A 166 -4.05 10.50 12.97
CA VAL A 166 -3.43 11.36 11.94
C VAL A 166 -3.41 10.68 10.57
N VAL A 167 -2.85 9.47 10.49
CA VAL A 167 -2.72 8.75 9.21
C VAL A 167 -4.09 8.33 8.62
N ALA A 168 -5.08 8.09 9.48
CA ALA A 168 -6.44 7.79 9.01
C ALA A 168 -7.12 9.03 8.43
N ASP A 169 -6.89 10.20 9.03
CA ASP A 169 -7.41 11.48 8.54
C ASP A 169 -6.71 11.92 7.24
N ASP A 170 -5.41 11.68 7.12
CA ASP A 170 -4.65 11.90 5.88
C ASP A 170 -5.23 11.06 4.73
N ALA A 171 -5.51 9.78 4.97
CA ALA A 171 -6.13 8.89 3.99
C ALA A 171 -7.51 9.41 3.57
N ARG A 172 -8.38 9.79 4.52
CA ARG A 172 -9.73 10.31 4.24
C ARG A 172 -9.72 11.65 3.50
N SER A 173 -8.66 12.43 3.66
CA SER A 173 -8.50 13.71 2.97
C SER A 173 -7.96 13.55 1.55
N SER A 174 -7.24 12.45 1.29
CA SER A 174 -6.51 12.21 0.03
C SER A 174 -7.23 11.26 -0.93
N TYR A 175 -8.12 10.40 -0.43
CA TYR A 175 -8.77 9.35 -1.21
C TYR A 175 -10.28 9.31 -0.99
N PRO A 176 -11.04 8.79 -1.96
CA PRO A 176 -12.47 8.58 -1.81
C PRO A 176 -12.75 7.49 -0.76
N ALA A 177 -13.85 7.64 -0.01
CA ALA A 177 -14.17 6.80 1.14
C ALA A 177 -14.30 5.31 0.78
N GLU A 178 -14.78 4.99 -0.42
CA GLU A 178 -14.92 3.63 -0.94
C GLU A 178 -13.58 2.92 -1.21
N ALA A 179 -12.50 3.68 -1.42
CA ALA A 179 -11.16 3.13 -1.61
C ALA A 179 -10.44 2.90 -0.27
N ILE A 180 -10.97 3.38 0.85
CA ILE A 180 -10.30 3.34 2.15
C ILE A 180 -10.89 2.22 3.02
N VAL A 181 -10.01 1.38 3.56
CA VAL A 181 -10.37 0.35 4.54
C VAL A 181 -9.47 0.46 5.76
N GLU A 182 -10.07 0.69 6.93
CA GLU A 182 -9.37 0.60 8.21
C GLU A 182 -9.37 -0.83 8.74
N LEU A 183 -8.19 -1.35 9.11
CA LEU A 183 -8.02 -2.69 9.68
C LEU A 183 -7.29 -2.61 11.02
N GLN A 184 -7.75 -3.40 12.00
CA GLN A 184 -7.07 -3.52 13.29
C GLN A 184 -5.88 -4.47 13.16
N SER A 185 -4.75 -4.16 13.79
CA SER A 185 -3.58 -5.05 13.86
C SER A 185 -2.90 -4.99 15.21
N GLN A 186 -3.34 -5.87 16.11
CA GLN A 186 -2.89 -5.97 17.50
C GLN A 186 -2.12 -7.28 17.73
N GLU A 187 -2.58 -8.38 17.13
CA GLU A 187 -1.97 -9.71 17.27
C GLU A 187 -1.70 -10.38 15.92
N SER A 188 -1.02 -11.54 15.95
CA SER A 188 -0.66 -12.26 14.72
C SER A 188 -1.87 -12.77 13.95
N GLY A 189 -2.96 -13.14 14.64
CA GLY A 189 -4.20 -13.57 14.01
C GLY A 189 -4.83 -12.48 13.14
N ASP A 190 -4.78 -11.22 13.60
CA ASP A 190 -5.25 -10.07 12.82
C ASP A 190 -4.51 -9.97 11.48
N VAL A 191 -3.20 -10.23 11.45
CA VAL A 191 -2.41 -10.12 10.22
C VAL A 191 -2.88 -11.12 9.18
N GLU A 192 -3.11 -12.37 9.57
CA GLU A 192 -3.59 -13.44 8.68
C GLU A 192 -4.99 -13.11 8.15
N GLU A 193 -5.92 -12.73 9.04
CA GLU A 193 -7.30 -12.35 8.67
C GLU A 193 -7.33 -11.13 7.74
N ASN A 194 -6.54 -10.09 8.05
CA ASN A 194 -6.43 -8.88 7.24
C ASN A 194 -5.90 -9.20 5.85
N VAL A 195 -4.86 -10.04 5.75
CA VAL A 195 -4.29 -10.45 4.45
C VAL A 195 -5.30 -11.25 3.65
N GLU A 196 -6.02 -12.18 4.26
CA GLU A 196 -7.07 -12.94 3.58
C GLU A 196 -8.17 -12.01 3.05
N ARG A 197 -8.61 -11.03 3.84
CA ARG A 197 -9.59 -10.02 3.42
C ARG A 197 -9.10 -9.18 2.24
N ILE A 198 -7.83 -8.77 2.23
CA ILE A 198 -7.23 -8.02 1.12
C ILE A 198 -7.15 -8.91 -0.14
N ILE A 199 -6.79 -10.19 0.00
CA ILE A 199 -6.76 -11.16 -1.11
C ILE A 199 -8.16 -11.32 -1.72
N GLN A 200 -9.19 -11.49 -0.90
CA GLN A 200 -10.58 -11.58 -1.37
C GLN A 200 -10.99 -10.31 -2.12
N TRP A 201 -10.60 -9.13 -1.63
CA TRP A 201 -10.83 -7.87 -2.31
C TRP A 201 -10.13 -7.81 -3.68
N ILE A 202 -8.88 -8.30 -3.79
CA ILE A 202 -8.15 -8.36 -5.07
C ILE A 202 -8.89 -9.25 -6.08
N HIS A 203 -9.36 -10.43 -5.66
CA HIS A 203 -10.15 -11.31 -6.53
C HIS A 203 -11.43 -10.61 -7.00
N ALA A 204 -12.17 -9.98 -6.10
CA ALA A 204 -13.37 -9.23 -6.46
C ALA A 204 -13.07 -8.08 -7.44
N TRP A 205 -12.00 -7.31 -7.20
CA TRP A 205 -11.56 -6.23 -8.08
C TRP A 205 -11.24 -6.73 -9.50
N ARG A 206 -10.58 -7.89 -9.61
CA ARG A 206 -10.24 -8.51 -10.90
C ARG A 206 -11.46 -9.08 -11.61
N GLN A 207 -12.33 -9.80 -10.90
CA GLN A 207 -13.56 -10.37 -11.45
C GLN A 207 -14.49 -9.29 -11.98
N ALA A 208 -14.67 -8.19 -11.23
CA ALA A 208 -15.47 -7.04 -11.65
C ALA A 208 -14.97 -6.42 -12.96
N ARG A 209 -13.70 -6.59 -13.29
CA ARG A 209 -13.04 -6.10 -14.51
C ARG A 209 -12.81 -7.19 -15.57
N GLY A 210 -13.31 -8.41 -15.35
CA GLY A 210 -13.16 -9.53 -16.28
C GLY A 210 -11.72 -10.02 -16.47
N LEU A 211 -10.85 -9.80 -15.47
CA LEU A 211 -9.44 -10.21 -15.43
C LEU A 211 -9.21 -11.55 -14.72
N GLU A 212 -10.29 -12.15 -14.20
CA GLU A 212 -10.37 -13.48 -13.62
C GLU A 212 -11.65 -14.18 -14.09
#